data_AF-A0A327NNH0-F1
#
_entry.id   AF-A0A327NNH0-F1
#
_cell.length_a   1.000
_cell.length_b   1.000
_cell.length_c   1.000
_cell.angle_alpha   90.00
_cell.angle_beta   90.00
_cell.angle_gamma   90.00
#
_symmetry.space_group_name_H-M   'P 1'
#
loop_
_entity.id
_entity.type
_entity.pdbx_description
1 polymer ?
#
loop_
_entity_poly.entity_id
_entity_poly.type
_entity_poly.pdbx_seq_one_letter_code
_entity_poly.pdbx_strand_id
1 'polypeptide(L)'
;MNPYPSYNGEQVNNWLPNNPFADEAILEMLEPVMEDFSYNREFAGEYESPFLSEVDSTGTARPIGNPEAPQLVGLLGELHDHEFNEALFELATEFEDVAASRYASETGGYTLRSVHELRNYAAPLIYELETMISNMAQEAEREDMGSKSEAELEQFFDKHLVDHEGFSPRFELFFGKVFNTIKNVAKGAVDLAKKGVEFAGKLIPIGPLLKKLGH
;
A
#
# COMPACT_ATOMS: atom_id res chain seq x y z
N MET A 1 9.85 32.35 -41.43
CA MET A 1 10.03 30.93 -41.83
C MET A 1 10.39 30.18 -40.56
N ASN A 2 9.53 29.25 -40.17
CA ASN A 2 9.45 28.62 -38.85
C ASN A 2 10.25 27.29 -38.85
N PRO A 3 11.20 27.04 -37.93
CA PRO A 3 11.82 25.72 -37.81
C PRO A 3 11.52 25.10 -36.44
N TYR A 4 10.32 24.56 -36.26
CA TYR A 4 10.06 23.57 -35.21
C TYR A 4 9.66 22.25 -35.88
N PRO A 5 10.36 21.13 -35.61
CA PRO A 5 9.79 19.81 -35.85
C PRO A 5 8.79 19.48 -34.72
N SER A 6 7.60 19.01 -35.11
CA SER A 6 6.61 18.45 -34.20
C SER A 6 7.13 17.15 -33.58
N TYR A 7 7.15 17.07 -32.25
CA TYR A 7 7.40 15.81 -31.55
C TYR A 7 6.10 14.99 -31.53
N ASN A 8 6.04 13.98 -32.40
CA ASN A 8 5.05 12.91 -32.34
C ASN A 8 5.58 11.79 -31.43
N GLY A 9 4.67 11.18 -30.66
CA GLY A 9 4.96 10.28 -29.53
C GLY A 9 5.46 8.88 -29.90
N GLU A 10 6.69 8.75 -30.40
CA GLU A 10 7.31 7.44 -30.67
C GLU A 10 8.80 7.41 -30.30
N GLN A 11 9.17 7.36 -29.02
CA GLN A 11 10.53 6.99 -28.58
C GLN A 11 10.55 6.35 -27.16
N VAL A 12 9.62 5.46 -26.84
CA VAL A 12 9.70 4.70 -25.57
C VAL A 12 9.58 3.22 -25.91
N ASN A 13 10.67 2.56 -26.31
CA ASN A 13 10.85 1.09 -26.25
C ASN A 13 12.18 0.53 -26.81
N ASN A 14 13.30 1.26 -26.74
CA ASN A 14 14.58 0.73 -27.25
C ASN A 14 15.58 0.28 -26.17
N TRP A 15 15.17 0.13 -24.91
CA TRP A 15 16.08 -0.23 -23.81
C TRP A 15 16.15 -1.72 -23.46
N LEU A 16 15.19 -2.53 -23.92
CA LEU A 16 15.11 -3.95 -23.55
C LEU A 16 16.00 -4.91 -24.39
N PRO A 17 16.20 -4.75 -25.71
CA PRO A 17 16.83 -5.81 -26.50
C PRO A 17 18.35 -5.94 -26.36
N ASN A 18 19.02 -5.06 -25.60
CA ASN A 18 20.50 -5.06 -25.48
C ASN A 18 20.99 -5.27 -24.03
N ASN A 19 20.15 -5.79 -23.13
CA ASN A 19 20.59 -6.06 -21.76
C ASN A 19 21.36 -7.39 -21.70
N PRO A 20 22.67 -7.40 -21.42
CA PRO A 20 23.47 -8.62 -21.33
C PRO A 20 23.13 -9.49 -20.10
N PHE A 21 22.21 -9.03 -19.24
CA PHE A 21 21.70 -9.76 -18.08
C PHE A 21 20.31 -10.39 -18.32
N ALA A 22 19.72 -10.21 -19.50
CA ALA A 22 18.45 -10.86 -19.84
C ALA A 22 18.71 -12.28 -20.35
N ASP A 23 18.65 -13.26 -19.45
CA ASP A 23 18.61 -14.68 -19.85
C ASP A 23 17.28 -14.94 -20.59
N GLU A 24 17.33 -15.62 -21.73
CA GLU A 24 16.15 -15.94 -22.57
C GLU A 24 15.07 -16.71 -21.78
N ALA A 25 15.45 -17.42 -20.72
CA ALA A 25 14.53 -18.11 -19.81
C ALA A 25 13.67 -17.16 -18.95
N ILE A 26 14.11 -15.92 -18.71
CA ILE A 26 13.33 -14.89 -18.01
C ILE A 26 12.26 -14.31 -18.94
N LEU A 27 12.53 -14.23 -20.25
CA LEU A 27 11.58 -13.69 -21.23
C LEU A 27 10.30 -14.55 -21.33
N GLU A 28 10.44 -15.87 -21.31
CA GLU A 28 9.30 -16.81 -21.45
C GLU A 28 8.42 -16.86 -20.18
N MET A 29 8.97 -16.54 -19.00
CA MET A 29 8.20 -16.41 -17.75
C MET A 29 7.50 -15.05 -17.59
N LEU A 30 7.89 -14.03 -18.37
CA LEU A 30 7.36 -12.66 -18.28
C LEU A 30 6.14 -12.41 -19.18
N GLU A 31 5.89 -13.26 -20.19
CA GLU A 31 4.73 -13.11 -21.08
C GLU A 31 3.37 -13.18 -20.35
N PRO A 32 3.10 -14.12 -19.42
CA PRO A 32 1.83 -14.15 -18.71
C PRO A 32 1.70 -13.04 -17.65
N VAL A 33 2.80 -12.37 -17.29
CA VAL A 33 2.82 -11.29 -16.29
C VAL A 33 2.53 -9.93 -16.95
N MET A 34 2.84 -9.75 -18.24
CA MET A 34 2.65 -8.47 -18.93
C MET A 34 1.20 -8.15 -19.33
N GLU A 35 0.32 -9.16 -19.45
CA GLU A 35 -1.09 -8.93 -19.82
C GLU A 35 -1.90 -8.32 -18.66
N ASP A 36 -1.51 -8.62 -17.41
CA ASP A 36 -2.19 -8.16 -16.19
C ASP A 36 -1.81 -6.71 -15.80
N PHE A 37 -0.67 -6.20 -16.30
CA PHE A 37 -0.28 -4.80 -16.09
C PHE A 37 -1.08 -3.79 -16.94
N SER A 38 -1.90 -4.26 -17.89
CA SER A 38 -2.75 -3.39 -18.70
C SER A 38 -3.95 -2.83 -17.93
N TYR A 39 -4.39 -3.50 -16.86
CA TYR A 39 -5.43 -3.01 -15.95
C TYR A 39 -4.93 -1.97 -14.93
N ASN A 40 -3.61 -1.85 -14.74
CA ASN A 40 -3.00 -0.90 -13.79
C ASN A 40 -2.62 0.46 -14.40
N ARG A 41 -2.97 0.73 -15.67
CA ARG A 41 -2.71 2.06 -16.26
C ARG A 41 -3.67 3.14 -15.75
N GLU A 42 -4.87 2.78 -15.29
CA GLU A 42 -5.74 3.71 -14.55
C GLU A 42 -5.16 4.06 -13.17
N PHE A 43 -4.30 3.18 -12.62
CA PHE A 43 -3.47 3.41 -11.43
C PHE A 43 -2.22 4.29 -11.68
N ALA A 44 -2.07 4.92 -12.85
CA ALA A 44 -0.92 5.80 -13.13
C ALA A 44 -1.32 7.28 -13.34
N GLY A 45 -2.63 7.59 -13.30
CA GLY A 45 -3.16 8.92 -13.62
C GLY A 45 -3.03 9.98 -12.51
N GLU A 46 -2.83 9.58 -11.25
CA GLU A 46 -2.81 10.50 -10.09
C GLU A 46 -1.63 10.27 -9.12
N TYR A 47 -0.64 9.46 -9.51
CA TYR A 47 0.46 9.05 -8.63
C TYR A 47 1.68 9.94 -8.82
N GLU A 48 1.66 11.12 -8.22
CA GLU A 48 2.87 11.91 -8.02
C GLU A 48 3.75 11.20 -6.99
N SER A 49 4.79 10.53 -7.49
CA SER A 49 5.77 9.83 -6.65
C SER A 49 6.45 10.82 -5.69
N PRO A 50 6.61 10.45 -4.40
CA PRO A 50 7.25 11.30 -3.39
C PRO A 50 8.74 11.54 -3.69
N PHE A 51 9.30 10.87 -4.69
CA PHE A 51 10.68 10.99 -5.13
C PHE A 51 10.83 11.87 -6.37
N LEU A 52 9.72 12.36 -6.96
CA LEU A 52 9.78 13.23 -8.13
C LEU A 52 10.14 14.66 -7.74
N SER A 53 11.15 15.18 -8.41
CA SER A 53 11.59 16.56 -8.29
C SER A 53 11.37 17.27 -9.60
N GLU A 54 10.74 18.44 -9.57
CA GLU A 54 10.71 19.36 -10.70
C GLU A 54 12.07 20.07 -10.75
N VAL A 55 12.80 19.90 -11.85
CA VAL A 55 14.00 20.70 -12.08
C VAL A 55 13.54 22.05 -12.64
N ASP A 56 13.69 23.11 -11.85
CA ASP A 56 13.31 24.44 -12.29
C ASP A 56 14.24 24.95 -13.43
N SER A 57 13.86 26.06 -14.05
CA SER A 57 14.64 26.68 -15.14
C SER A 57 16.06 27.11 -14.76
N THR A 58 16.41 27.07 -13.47
CA THR A 58 17.77 27.33 -12.96
C THR A 58 18.56 26.04 -12.71
N GLY A 59 18.00 24.86 -13.04
CA GLY A 59 18.62 23.56 -12.85
C GLY A 59 18.54 23.05 -11.41
N THR A 60 17.78 23.71 -10.54
CA THR A 60 17.56 23.28 -9.16
C THR A 60 16.37 22.34 -9.09
N ALA A 61 16.62 21.12 -8.63
CA ALA A 61 15.58 20.15 -8.29
C ALA A 61 14.80 20.67 -7.07
N ARG A 62 13.52 20.98 -7.28
CA ARG A 62 12.55 21.26 -6.23
C ARG A 62 11.68 20.03 -6.05
N PRO A 63 11.44 19.54 -4.83
CA PRO A 63 10.46 18.50 -4.61
C PRO A 63 9.12 18.95 -5.19
N ILE A 64 8.48 18.12 -6.01
CA ILE A 64 7.05 18.30 -6.31
C ILE A 64 6.36 18.03 -4.97
N GLY A 65 5.86 19.09 -4.34
CA GLY A 65 5.39 19.03 -2.97
C GLY A 65 4.08 18.26 -2.88
N ASN A 66 4.15 16.93 -2.72
CA ASN A 66 3.01 16.16 -2.27
C ASN A 66 2.91 16.31 -0.74
N PRO A 67 1.85 16.98 -0.22
CA PRO A 67 1.69 17.15 1.22
C PRO A 67 1.62 15.80 1.95
N GLU A 68 1.16 14.72 1.30
CA GLU A 68 1.02 13.39 1.90
C GLU A 68 2.31 12.54 1.88
N ALA A 69 3.36 13.00 1.20
CA ALA A 69 4.61 12.23 1.04
C ALA A 69 5.27 11.82 2.37
N PRO A 70 5.36 12.68 3.41
CA PRO A 70 5.95 12.29 4.69
C PRO A 70 5.17 11.17 5.39
N GLN A 71 3.83 11.19 5.34
CA GLN A 71 3.01 10.12 5.91
C GLN A 71 3.16 8.83 5.15
N LEU A 72 3.23 8.89 3.82
CA LEU A 72 3.44 7.70 3.00
C LEU A 72 4.81 7.06 3.30
N VAL A 73 5.87 7.87 3.46
CA VAL A 73 7.19 7.38 3.85
C VAL A 73 7.16 6.78 5.27
N GLY A 74 6.45 7.41 6.21
CA GLY A 74 6.25 6.88 7.55
C GLY A 74 5.52 5.52 7.54
N LEU A 75 4.46 5.41 6.75
CA LEU A 75 3.72 4.17 6.55
C LEU A 75 4.59 3.08 5.94
N LEU A 76 5.35 3.39 4.89
CA LEU A 76 6.29 2.43 4.29
C LEU A 76 7.35 1.98 5.32
N GLY A 77 7.81 2.89 6.17
CA GLY A 77 8.71 2.56 7.28
C GLY A 77 8.10 1.55 8.25
N GLU A 78 6.86 1.80 8.69
CA GLU A 78 6.11 0.92 9.61
C GLU A 78 5.74 -0.43 8.95
N LEU A 79 5.43 -0.44 7.65
CA LEU A 79 5.18 -1.69 6.90
C LEU A 79 6.44 -2.53 6.70
N HIS A 80 7.62 -1.90 6.74
CA HIS A 80 8.91 -2.59 6.68
C HIS A 80 9.51 -2.88 8.06
N ASP A 81 8.76 -2.65 9.14
CA ASP A 81 9.19 -3.01 10.49
C ASP A 81 9.34 -4.53 10.65
N HIS A 82 10.23 -4.94 11.56
CA HIS A 82 10.50 -6.35 11.84
C HIS A 82 9.24 -7.10 12.31
N GLU A 83 8.42 -6.51 13.18
CA GLU A 83 7.24 -7.15 13.74
C GLU A 83 6.11 -7.28 12.70
N PHE A 84 5.97 -6.31 11.80
CA PHE A 84 5.03 -6.41 10.69
C PHE A 84 5.44 -7.54 9.74
N ASN A 85 6.72 -7.61 9.38
CA ASN A 85 7.26 -8.68 8.55
C ASN A 85 7.08 -10.05 9.21
N GLU A 86 7.29 -10.17 10.52
CA GLU A 86 7.05 -11.41 11.27
C GLU A 86 5.58 -11.85 11.15
N ALA A 87 4.63 -10.92 11.35
CA ALA A 87 3.22 -11.25 11.21
C ALA A 87 2.84 -11.63 9.77
N LEU A 88 3.48 -11.03 8.76
CA LEU A 88 3.30 -11.42 7.36
C LEU A 88 3.87 -12.83 7.09
N PHE A 89 5.02 -13.18 7.67
CA PHE A 89 5.59 -14.53 7.57
C PHE A 89 4.70 -15.57 8.24
N GLU A 90 4.15 -15.26 9.42
CA GLU A 90 3.17 -16.13 10.08
C GLU A 90 1.93 -16.30 9.18
N LEU A 91 1.38 -15.21 8.64
CA LEU A 91 0.25 -15.28 7.71
C LEU A 91 0.57 -16.11 6.46
N ALA A 92 1.77 -15.99 5.90
CA ALA A 92 2.20 -16.83 4.78
C ALA A 92 2.25 -18.32 5.16
N THR A 93 2.77 -18.63 6.35
CA THR A 93 2.81 -19.99 6.90
C THR A 93 1.39 -20.56 7.10
N GLU A 94 0.42 -19.73 7.50
CA GLU A 94 -0.99 -20.12 7.55
C GLU A 94 -1.50 -20.62 6.19
N PHE A 95 -1.23 -19.86 5.14
CA PHE A 95 -1.65 -20.24 3.79
C PHE A 95 -0.96 -21.51 3.31
N GLU A 96 0.31 -21.70 3.66
CA GLU A 96 1.03 -22.95 3.38
C GLU A 96 0.41 -24.15 4.11
N ASP A 97 0.06 -24.00 5.40
CA ASP A 97 -0.58 -25.05 6.19
C ASP A 97 -1.99 -25.41 5.63
N VAL A 98 -2.76 -24.40 5.22
CA VAL A 98 -4.06 -24.59 4.58
C VAL A 98 -3.90 -25.26 3.21
N ALA A 99 -2.93 -24.85 2.41
CA ALA A 99 -2.65 -25.46 1.12
C ALA A 99 -2.18 -26.91 1.27
N ALA A 100 -1.26 -27.18 2.20
CA ALA A 100 -0.76 -28.51 2.47
C ALA A 100 -1.88 -29.43 2.96
N SER A 101 -2.72 -28.98 3.88
CA SER A 101 -3.82 -29.81 4.40
C SER A 101 -4.89 -30.14 3.36
N ARG A 102 -5.17 -29.23 2.42
CA ARG A 102 -6.23 -29.40 1.41
C ARG A 102 -5.75 -30.06 0.12
N TYR A 103 -4.50 -29.84 -0.28
CA TYR A 103 -3.96 -30.29 -1.57
C TYR A 103 -2.77 -31.25 -1.46
N ALA A 104 -2.46 -31.80 -0.28
CA ALA A 104 -1.37 -32.78 -0.09
C ALA A 104 -1.43 -33.99 -1.05
N SER A 105 -2.58 -34.28 -1.65
CA SER A 105 -2.77 -35.39 -2.59
C SER A 105 -2.73 -34.99 -4.07
N GLU A 106 -2.71 -33.69 -4.38
CA GLU A 106 -2.61 -33.19 -5.75
C GLU A 106 -1.16 -33.23 -6.22
N THR A 107 -0.85 -34.15 -7.14
CA THR A 107 0.50 -34.31 -7.70
C THR A 107 0.73 -33.25 -8.77
N GLY A 108 1.04 -32.01 -8.36
CA GLY A 108 1.46 -30.97 -9.29
C GLY A 108 1.11 -29.54 -8.87
N GLY A 109 1.93 -28.94 -8.01
CA GLY A 109 2.00 -27.48 -7.79
C GLY A 109 0.69 -26.79 -7.37
N TYR A 110 0.74 -25.46 -7.30
CA TYR A 110 -0.47 -24.65 -7.11
C TYR A 110 -1.28 -24.61 -8.42
N THR A 111 -2.51 -25.09 -8.36
CA THR A 111 -3.47 -24.99 -9.48
C THR A 111 -4.26 -23.68 -9.37
N LEU A 112 -4.90 -23.24 -10.46
CA LEU A 112 -5.83 -22.09 -10.41
C LEU A 112 -6.93 -22.29 -9.35
N ARG A 113 -7.33 -23.54 -9.10
CA ARG A 113 -8.28 -23.89 -8.06
C ARG A 113 -7.73 -23.65 -6.66
N SER A 114 -6.50 -24.06 -6.36
CA SER A 114 -5.93 -23.85 -5.02
C SER A 114 -5.70 -22.37 -4.73
N VAL A 115 -5.29 -21.58 -5.73
CA VAL A 115 -5.21 -20.11 -5.60
C VAL A 115 -6.58 -19.50 -5.28
N HIS A 116 -7.63 -19.91 -6.00
CA HIS A 116 -8.98 -19.41 -5.76
C HIS A 116 -9.50 -19.77 -4.36
N GLU A 117 -9.25 -20.99 -3.90
CA GLU A 117 -9.65 -21.44 -2.57
C GLU A 117 -8.86 -20.74 -1.44
N LEU A 118 -7.56 -20.48 -1.62
CA LEU A 118 -6.76 -19.67 -0.68
C LEU A 118 -7.25 -18.22 -0.64
N ARG A 119 -7.62 -17.64 -1.79
CA ARG A 119 -8.25 -16.31 -1.84
C ARG A 119 -9.57 -16.29 -1.08
N ASN A 120 -10.41 -17.32 -1.23
CA ASN A 120 -11.66 -17.45 -0.47
C ASN A 120 -11.40 -17.62 1.02
N TYR A 121 -10.30 -18.29 1.40
CA TYR A 121 -9.87 -18.39 2.79
C TYR A 121 -9.43 -17.03 3.36
N ALA A 122 -8.74 -16.20 2.57
CA ALA A 122 -8.32 -14.85 2.95
C ALA A 122 -9.47 -13.83 2.96
N ALA A 123 -10.58 -14.11 2.27
CA ALA A 123 -11.66 -13.15 2.06
C ALA A 123 -12.23 -12.52 3.35
N PRO A 124 -12.43 -13.26 4.47
CA PRO A 124 -12.88 -12.66 5.71
C PRO A 124 -11.88 -11.65 6.27
N LEU A 125 -10.58 -11.96 6.24
CA LEU A 125 -9.53 -11.05 6.71
C LEU A 125 -9.50 -9.76 5.88
N ILE A 126 -9.55 -9.89 4.55
CA ILE A 126 -9.55 -8.74 3.63
C ILE A 126 -10.77 -7.85 3.89
N TYR A 127 -11.96 -8.46 3.98
CA TYR A 127 -13.20 -7.74 4.23
C TYR A 127 -13.18 -6.94 5.54
N GLU A 128 -12.67 -7.55 6.62
CA GLU A 128 -12.58 -6.89 7.92
C GLU A 128 -11.54 -5.75 7.90
N LEU A 129 -10.40 -5.94 7.24
CA LEU A 129 -9.39 -4.88 7.08
C LEU A 129 -9.94 -3.69 6.29
N GLU A 130 -10.57 -3.94 5.15
CA GLU A 130 -11.21 -2.90 4.33
C GLU A 130 -12.30 -2.16 5.11
N THR A 131 -13.14 -2.91 5.85
CA THR A 131 -14.21 -2.34 6.67
C THR A 131 -13.66 -1.47 7.79
N MET A 132 -12.65 -1.96 8.52
CA MET A 132 -11.96 -1.21 9.57
C MET A 132 -11.37 0.09 9.04
N ILE A 133 -10.58 0.00 7.96
CA ILE A 133 -9.91 1.15 7.34
C ILE A 133 -10.94 2.17 6.83
N SER A 134 -11.99 1.71 6.15
CA SER A 134 -13.06 2.57 5.62
C SER A 134 -13.82 3.29 6.74
N ASN A 135 -14.14 2.59 7.84
CA ASN A 135 -14.82 3.18 8.98
C ASN A 135 -13.95 4.24 9.67
N MET A 136 -12.67 3.93 9.90
CA MET A 136 -11.70 4.90 10.43
C MET A 136 -11.58 6.12 9.53
N ALA A 137 -11.50 5.92 8.20
CA ALA A 137 -11.38 7.00 7.24
C ALA A 137 -12.59 7.95 7.29
N GLN A 138 -13.80 7.39 7.26
CA GLN A 138 -15.05 8.16 7.28
C GLN A 138 -15.22 8.94 8.58
N GLU A 139 -14.80 8.38 9.72
CA GLU A 139 -14.91 9.07 11.00
C GLU A 139 -13.80 10.12 11.18
N ALA A 140 -12.59 9.83 10.69
CA ALA A 140 -11.48 10.78 10.66
C ALA A 140 -11.78 12.02 9.81
N GLU A 141 -12.58 11.90 8.75
CA GLU A 141 -13.01 13.04 7.93
C GLU A 141 -14.05 13.95 8.63
N ARG A 142 -14.85 13.39 9.55
CA ARG A 142 -15.90 14.14 10.26
C ARG A 142 -15.37 14.91 11.46
N GLU A 143 -14.24 14.48 12.01
CA GLU A 143 -13.67 15.00 13.23
C GLU A 143 -12.34 15.72 12.95
N ASP A 144 -12.06 16.81 13.68
CA ASP A 144 -10.75 17.47 13.58
C ASP A 144 -9.69 16.66 14.35
N MET A 145 -9.08 15.68 13.67
CA MET A 145 -7.99 14.85 14.20
C MET A 145 -6.79 15.67 14.68
N GLY A 146 -6.52 16.83 14.08
CA GLY A 146 -5.38 17.68 14.44
C GLY A 146 -5.55 18.35 15.81
N SER A 147 -6.80 18.55 16.24
CA SER A 147 -7.14 19.14 17.53
C SER A 147 -7.11 18.16 18.71
N LYS A 148 -7.08 16.84 18.45
CA LYS A 148 -7.14 15.80 19.47
C LYS A 148 -5.83 15.66 20.24
N SER A 149 -5.93 15.42 21.54
CA SER A 149 -4.84 14.94 22.38
C SER A 149 -4.43 13.51 22.00
N GLU A 150 -3.24 13.08 22.41
CA GLU A 150 -2.77 11.71 22.16
C GLU A 150 -3.71 10.66 22.77
N ALA A 151 -4.26 10.93 23.96
CA ALA A 151 -5.22 10.06 24.61
C ALA A 151 -6.56 9.99 23.86
N GLU A 152 -7.02 11.09 23.26
CA GLU A 152 -8.23 11.10 22.44
C GLU A 152 -8.02 10.39 21.09
N LEU A 153 -6.82 10.47 20.51
CA LEU A 153 -6.45 9.68 19.34
C LEU A 153 -6.38 8.19 19.68
N GLU A 154 -5.82 7.84 20.84
CA GLU A 154 -5.80 6.45 21.31
C GLU A 154 -7.21 5.88 21.40
N GLN A 155 -8.10 6.59 22.10
CA GLN A 155 -9.51 6.20 22.20
C GLN A 155 -10.22 6.16 20.85
N PHE A 156 -9.87 7.07 19.94
CA PHE A 156 -10.39 7.05 18.58
C PHE A 156 -9.99 5.78 17.84
N PHE A 157 -8.73 5.34 17.90
CA PHE A 157 -8.33 4.11 17.21
C PHE A 157 -8.88 2.86 17.90
N ASP A 158 -8.80 2.80 19.23
CA ASP A 158 -9.19 1.63 20.00
C ASP A 158 -10.68 1.28 19.86
N LYS A 159 -11.55 2.26 19.57
CA LYS A 159 -12.98 1.99 19.29
C LYS A 159 -13.22 1.19 18.00
N HIS A 160 -12.24 1.17 17.09
CA HIS A 160 -12.29 0.44 15.83
C HIS A 160 -11.55 -0.89 15.88
N LEU A 161 -10.88 -1.20 16.99
CA LEU A 161 -10.35 -2.53 17.22
C LEU A 161 -11.54 -3.44 17.56
N VAL A 162 -11.86 -4.35 16.64
CA VAL A 162 -12.95 -5.30 16.81
C VAL A 162 -12.36 -6.64 17.22
N ASP A 163 -12.96 -7.31 18.20
CA ASP A 163 -12.63 -8.70 18.51
C ASP A 163 -13.21 -9.58 17.39
N HIS A 164 -12.34 -10.28 16.66
CA HIS A 164 -12.73 -11.09 15.52
C HIS A 164 -13.03 -12.54 15.94
N GLU A 165 -14.29 -12.82 16.25
CA GLU A 165 -14.71 -14.20 16.45
C GLU A 165 -14.54 -15.02 15.16
N GLY A 166 -13.75 -16.10 15.25
CA GLY A 166 -13.57 -17.05 14.14
C GLY A 166 -12.34 -16.81 13.27
N PHE A 167 -11.50 -15.82 13.60
CA PHE A 167 -10.17 -15.71 13.01
C PHE A 167 -9.25 -16.80 13.55
N SER A 168 -8.28 -17.23 12.73
CA SER A 168 -7.17 -18.01 13.25
C SER A 168 -6.22 -17.09 14.03
N PRO A 169 -5.41 -17.62 14.97
CA PRO A 169 -4.46 -16.80 15.73
C PRO A 169 -3.51 -15.99 14.83
N ARG A 170 -3.17 -16.50 13.65
CA ARG A 170 -2.31 -15.80 12.68
C ARG A 170 -3.04 -14.67 11.96
N PHE A 171 -4.34 -14.83 11.69
CA PHE A 171 -5.18 -13.74 11.18
C PHE A 171 -5.32 -12.62 12.20
N GLU A 172 -5.59 -12.95 13.47
CA GLU A 172 -5.69 -11.96 14.56
C GLU A 172 -4.36 -11.20 14.75
N LEU A 173 -3.23 -11.92 14.75
CA LEU A 173 -1.91 -11.32 14.84
C LEU A 173 -1.66 -10.33 13.70
N PHE A 174 -1.88 -10.75 12.46
CA PHE A 174 -1.67 -9.90 11.29
C PHE A 174 -2.60 -8.69 11.29
N PHE A 175 -3.89 -8.89 11.57
CA PHE A 175 -4.87 -7.82 11.68
C PHE A 175 -4.44 -6.78 12.73
N GLY A 176 -4.04 -7.24 13.92
CA GLY A 176 -3.57 -6.38 14.99
C GLY A 176 -2.31 -5.59 14.60
N LYS A 177 -1.40 -6.17 13.82
CA LYS A 177 -0.23 -5.44 13.30
C LYS A 177 -0.63 -4.37 12.29
N VAL A 178 -1.52 -4.66 11.33
CA VAL A 178 -2.03 -3.66 10.38
C VAL A 178 -2.70 -2.50 11.12
N PHE A 179 -3.54 -2.79 12.12
CA PHE A 179 -4.18 -1.79 12.97
C PHE A 179 -3.13 -0.90 13.67
N ASN A 180 -2.11 -1.50 14.28
CA ASN A 180 -1.06 -0.77 14.98
C ASN A 180 -0.23 0.10 14.02
N THR A 181 0.11 -0.40 12.83
CA THR A 181 0.78 0.37 11.78
C THR A 181 -0.02 1.61 11.41
N ILE A 182 -1.32 1.47 11.15
CA ILE A 182 -2.21 2.59 10.84
C ILE A 182 -2.23 3.61 11.99
N LYS A 183 -2.39 3.13 13.22
CA LYS A 183 -2.42 3.94 14.44
C LYS A 183 -1.12 4.73 14.65
N ASN A 184 0.03 4.09 14.46
CA ASN A 184 1.34 4.72 14.60
C ASN A 184 1.56 5.83 13.56
N VAL A 185 1.22 5.57 12.30
CA VAL A 185 1.32 6.56 11.22
C VAL A 185 0.44 7.76 11.51
N ALA A 186 -0.80 7.53 11.93
CA ALA A 186 -1.74 8.60 12.28
C ALA A 186 -1.24 9.46 13.44
N LYS A 187 -0.73 8.84 14.52
CA LYS A 187 -0.13 9.54 15.65
C LYS A 187 1.10 10.36 15.24
N GLY A 188 2.00 9.74 14.48
CA GLY A 188 3.20 10.41 13.96
C GLY A 188 2.85 11.62 13.10
N ALA A 189 1.82 11.50 12.26
CA ALA A 189 1.32 12.62 11.48
C ALA A 189 0.82 13.76 12.39
N VAL A 190 0.01 13.47 13.41
CA VAL A 190 -0.51 14.50 14.34
C VAL A 190 0.61 15.16 15.13
N ASP A 191 1.62 14.40 15.57
CA ASP A 191 2.77 14.96 16.29
C ASP A 191 3.60 15.92 15.43
N LEU A 192 3.73 15.63 14.13
CA LEU A 192 4.39 16.55 13.18
C LEU A 192 3.59 17.84 13.03
N ALA A 193 2.27 17.76 12.92
CA ALA A 193 1.40 18.94 12.85
C ALA A 193 1.48 19.80 14.13
N LYS A 194 1.44 19.17 15.32
CA LYS A 194 1.56 19.88 16.62
C LYS A 194 2.90 20.61 16.77
N LYS A 195 3.97 20.08 16.18
CA LYS A 195 5.31 20.69 16.21
C LYS A 195 5.45 21.90 15.29
N GLY A 196 4.38 22.32 14.60
CA GLY A 196 4.41 23.48 13.72
C GLY A 196 5.34 23.30 12.52
N VAL A 197 5.67 22.05 12.18
CA VAL A 197 6.25 21.74 10.88
C VAL A 197 5.17 22.14 9.88
N GLU A 198 5.45 23.17 9.07
CA GLU A 198 4.54 23.70 8.06
C GLU A 198 4.20 22.60 7.06
N PHE A 199 3.19 21.81 7.41
CA PHE A 199 2.41 21.04 6.46
C PHE A 199 1.71 22.09 5.59
N ALA A 200 2.24 22.31 4.39
CA ALA A 200 1.71 23.25 3.43
C ALA A 200 0.27 22.85 3.07
N GLY A 201 -0.70 23.40 3.81
CA GLY A 201 -2.11 23.35 3.47
C GLY A 201 -2.90 22.18 4.06
N LYS A 202 -3.60 22.49 5.15
CA LYS A 202 -4.77 21.78 5.72
C LYS A 202 -4.46 20.56 6.60
N LEU A 203 -5.26 20.48 7.66
CA LEU A 203 -5.48 19.35 8.56
C LEU A 203 -5.14 18.01 7.90
N ILE A 204 -4.32 17.21 8.58
CA ILE A 204 -3.86 15.90 8.09
C ILE A 204 -5.10 15.12 7.62
N PRO A 205 -5.25 14.89 6.31
CA PRO A 205 -6.37 14.16 5.79
C PRO A 205 -6.07 12.67 5.96
N ILE A 206 -6.06 12.19 7.21
CA ILE A 206 -5.87 10.77 7.55
C ILE A 206 -6.93 9.94 6.81
N GLY A 207 -8.14 10.49 6.64
CA GLY A 207 -9.22 9.92 5.81
C GLY A 207 -8.77 9.52 4.40
N PRO A 208 -8.32 10.45 3.54
CA PRO A 208 -7.74 10.14 2.24
C PRO A 208 -6.60 9.12 2.23
N LEU A 209 -5.69 9.15 3.20
CA LEU A 209 -4.62 8.14 3.32
C LEU A 209 -5.17 6.74 3.64
N LEU A 210 -6.13 6.65 4.55
CA LEU A 210 -6.83 5.40 4.86
C LEU A 210 -7.67 4.94 3.69
N LYS A 211 -8.36 5.85 3.01
CA LYS A 211 -9.12 5.55 1.81
C LYS A 211 -8.25 4.96 0.70
N LYS A 212 -7.00 5.42 0.57
CA LYS A 212 -6.01 4.81 -0.34
C LYS A 212 -5.59 3.39 0.05
N LEU A 213 -5.77 2.99 1.32
CA LEU A 213 -5.47 1.64 1.79
C LEU A 213 -6.64 0.66 1.65
N GLY A 214 -7.87 1.16 1.58
CA GLY A 214 -9.09 0.34 1.46
C GLY A 214 -9.67 0.23 0.04
N HIS A 215 -8.99 0.75 -0.98
CA HIS A 215 -9.43 0.74 -2.38
C HIS A 215 -8.45 0.02 -3.29
#